data_AF-A0A7G8E3K6-F1
#
_entry.id   AF-A0A7G8E3K6-F1
#
_cell.length_a   1.000
_cell.length_b   1.000
_cell.length_c   1.000
_cell.angle_alpha   90.00
_cell.angle_beta   90.00
_cell.angle_gamma   90.00
#
_symmetry.space_group_name_H-M   'P 1'
#
loop_
_entity.id
_entity.type
_entity.pdbx_description
1 polymer ?
#
loop_
_entity_poly.entity_id
_entity_poly.type
_entity_poly.pdbx_seq_one_letter_code
_entity_poly.pdbx_strand_id
1 'polypeptide(L)'
;MGVGAYNDAGTGSYLVTANKLEPIINDGEASILITGDTEQEGILSVQLEADDPDGNGDLGSQSPLWENSTDNGQNWSSLGSSETLTVIPGIAGSLIRARLSYVDGDGFTETIFSDPVSLPALPPETNDDFGDTPSTSGLLGIESTANGTLEEAGDRDWFEVNLTTGGIYNFAVIGQSLSDPYLRLYNNSGALIDFNDDHNGTLNSAINDFLAPSTGKYFLGVGAYNDAGTGTMALLIAQSMTS
;
A
#
# COMPACT_ATOMS: atom_id res chain seq x y z
N MET A 1 -11.07 -71.34 -60.19
CA MET A 1 -11.77 -70.98 -58.93
C MET A 1 -11.42 -72.02 -57.89
N GLY A 2 -10.98 -71.57 -56.70
CA GLY A 2 -10.75 -72.45 -55.55
C GLY A 2 -9.35 -72.32 -54.95
N VAL A 3 -9.16 -71.32 -54.10
CA VAL A 3 -8.05 -71.25 -53.14
C VAL A 3 -8.61 -70.79 -51.81
N GLY A 4 -8.23 -71.50 -50.74
CA GLY A 4 -8.25 -71.00 -49.37
C GLY A 4 -9.36 -71.55 -48.47
N ALA A 5 -9.10 -72.68 -47.80
CA ALA A 5 -9.65 -72.94 -46.48
C ALA A 5 -8.75 -72.24 -45.45
N TYR A 6 -9.33 -71.44 -44.57
CA TYR A 6 -8.69 -71.05 -43.32
C TYR A 6 -9.65 -71.34 -42.18
N ASN A 7 -9.23 -72.29 -41.36
CA ASN A 7 -9.84 -72.66 -40.11
C ASN A 7 -9.17 -71.74 -39.09
N ASP A 8 -9.91 -70.80 -38.50
CA ASP A 8 -9.47 -70.14 -37.28
C ASP A 8 -10.56 -70.28 -36.22
N ALA A 9 -10.48 -71.38 -35.48
CA ALA A 9 -11.25 -71.59 -34.27
C ALA A 9 -10.45 -71.05 -33.09
N GLY A 10 -10.35 -69.72 -33.00
CA GLY A 10 -9.84 -69.03 -31.82
C GLY A 10 -10.97 -68.77 -30.82
N THR A 11 -11.23 -69.69 -29.88
CA THR A 11 -12.01 -69.35 -28.68
C THR A 11 -11.10 -68.63 -27.69
N GLY A 12 -10.88 -67.33 -27.93
CA GLY A 12 -10.27 -66.46 -26.93
C GLY A 12 -11.30 -66.10 -25.87
N SER A 13 -11.14 -66.59 -24.63
CA SER A 13 -11.81 -65.99 -23.48
C SER A 13 -11.12 -64.66 -23.17
N TYR A 14 -11.72 -63.56 -23.62
CA TYR A 14 -11.35 -62.23 -23.14
C TYR A 14 -11.83 -62.12 -21.69
N LEU A 15 -10.89 -62.02 -20.74
CA LEU A 15 -11.21 -61.48 -19.43
C LEU A 15 -11.53 -60.00 -19.64
N VAL A 16 -12.81 -59.67 -19.80
CA VAL A 16 -13.26 -58.30 -19.68
C VAL A 16 -13.30 -58.03 -18.18
N THR A 17 -12.19 -57.55 -17.63
CA THR A 17 -12.22 -56.93 -16.31
C THR A 17 -12.99 -55.62 -16.48
N ALA A 18 -14.30 -55.65 -16.23
CA ALA A 18 -15.03 -54.43 -15.98
C ALA A 18 -14.49 -53.92 -14.63
N ASN A 19 -13.53 -52.98 -14.68
CA ASN A 19 -13.24 -52.18 -13.51
C ASN A 19 -14.57 -51.50 -13.18
N LYS A 20 -15.18 -51.88 -12.06
CA LYS A 20 -16.29 -51.12 -11.49
C LYS A 20 -15.75 -49.71 -11.31
N LEU A 21 -16.15 -48.79 -12.19
CA LEU A 21 -15.93 -47.38 -11.96
C LEU A 21 -16.76 -47.08 -10.72
N GLU A 22 -16.09 -46.78 -9.62
CA GLU A 22 -16.79 -46.13 -8.52
C GLU A 22 -17.38 -44.83 -9.10
N PRO A 23 -18.62 -44.47 -8.74
CA PRO A 23 -19.19 -43.22 -9.21
C PRO A 23 -18.26 -42.08 -8.80
N ILE A 24 -17.89 -41.23 -9.75
CA ILE A 24 -17.19 -39.97 -9.48
C ILE A 24 -18.18 -39.10 -8.71
N ILE A 25 -17.88 -38.79 -7.45
CA ILE A 25 -18.73 -38.04 -6.53
C ILE A 25 -17.86 -36.93 -5.97
N ASN A 26 -18.24 -35.67 -6.15
CA ASN A 26 -17.63 -34.55 -5.43
C ASN A 26 -17.89 -34.73 -3.93
N ASP A 27 -16.85 -35.05 -3.16
CA ASP A 27 -16.94 -35.38 -1.74
C ASP A 27 -16.39 -34.29 -0.79
N GLY A 28 -15.92 -33.17 -1.33
CA GLY A 28 -15.39 -32.05 -0.55
C GLY A 28 -14.78 -30.95 -1.41
N GLU A 29 -14.17 -29.99 -0.73
CA GLU A 29 -13.42 -28.90 -1.35
C GLU A 29 -12.16 -28.61 -0.51
N ALA A 30 -11.14 -28.04 -1.15
CA ALA A 30 -9.97 -27.51 -0.46
C ALA A 30 -10.35 -26.28 0.40
N SER A 31 -9.57 -26.02 1.45
CA SER A 31 -9.72 -24.80 2.25
C SER A 31 -8.44 -23.97 2.21
N ILE A 32 -8.60 -22.66 2.28
CA ILE A 32 -7.51 -21.69 2.19
C ILE A 32 -7.62 -20.65 3.30
N LEU A 33 -6.48 -20.11 3.73
CA LEU A 33 -6.43 -19.04 4.71
C LEU A 33 -5.52 -17.91 4.22
N ILE A 34 -5.83 -16.69 4.64
CA ILE A 34 -4.98 -15.53 4.40
C ILE A 34 -3.92 -15.44 5.50
N THR A 35 -2.66 -15.35 5.10
CA THR A 35 -1.51 -15.09 5.98
C THR A 35 -0.85 -13.78 5.61
N GLY A 36 -0.03 -13.25 6.51
CA GLY A 36 0.79 -12.07 6.25
C GLY A 36 0.60 -10.98 7.30
N ASP A 37 1.03 -9.78 6.95
CA ASP A 37 0.88 -8.58 7.77
C ASP A 37 -0.31 -7.76 7.28
N THR A 38 -1.20 -7.40 8.21
CA THR A 38 -2.40 -6.60 7.93
C THR A 38 -2.17 -5.10 8.12
N GLU A 39 -1.02 -4.68 8.65
CA GLU A 39 -0.67 -3.26 8.77
C GLU A 39 -0.35 -2.61 7.41
N GLN A 40 -0.26 -1.28 7.37
CA GLN A 40 0.01 -0.53 6.13
C GLN A 40 1.34 -0.98 5.48
N GLU A 41 1.33 -1.13 4.15
CA GLU A 41 2.42 -1.72 3.35
C GLU A 41 2.69 -3.21 3.63
N GLY A 42 1.96 -3.82 4.56
CA GLY A 42 1.95 -5.26 4.81
C GLY A 42 1.58 -6.04 3.56
N ILE A 43 2.08 -7.28 3.47
CA ILE A 43 1.84 -8.16 2.33
C ILE A 43 1.04 -9.36 2.80
N LEU A 44 -0.12 -9.56 2.17
CA LEU A 44 -0.99 -10.72 2.36
C LEU A 44 -0.75 -11.76 1.28
N SER A 45 -0.86 -13.03 1.66
CA SER A 45 -0.69 -14.19 0.78
C SER A 45 -1.70 -15.28 1.18
N VAL A 46 -2.08 -16.11 0.22
CA VAL A 46 -2.98 -17.25 0.46
C VAL A 46 -2.14 -18.50 0.72
N GLN A 47 -2.53 -19.29 1.71
CA GLN A 47 -1.99 -20.62 1.96
C GLN A 47 -3.12 -21.65 1.95
N LEU A 48 -2.80 -22.85 1.47
CA LEU A 48 -3.68 -24.00 1.57
C LEU A 48 -3.75 -24.44 3.04
N GLU A 49 -4.97 -24.58 3.57
CA GLU A 49 -5.24 -25.03 4.93
C GLU A 49 -5.53 -26.53 4.98
N ALA A 50 -6.36 -27.03 4.06
CA ALA A 50 -6.64 -28.45 3.89
C ALA A 50 -6.81 -28.82 2.43
N ASP A 51 -6.37 -30.03 2.10
CA ASP A 51 -6.54 -30.62 0.77
C ASP A 51 -8.02 -30.97 0.52
N ASP A 52 -8.43 -30.83 -0.72
CA ASP A 52 -9.62 -31.47 -1.27
C ASP A 52 -9.46 -33.00 -1.18
N PRO A 53 -10.45 -33.76 -0.69
CA PRO A 53 -10.33 -35.21 -0.56
C PRO A 53 -10.18 -35.95 -1.91
N ASP A 54 -10.73 -35.40 -3.00
CA ASP A 54 -10.59 -35.89 -4.37
C ASP A 54 -9.37 -35.25 -5.09
N GLY A 55 -8.72 -34.29 -4.44
CA GLY A 55 -7.42 -33.75 -4.76
C GLY A 55 -7.45 -32.34 -5.35
N ASN A 56 -6.44 -31.55 -5.02
CA ASN A 56 -6.41 -30.10 -5.31
C ASN A 56 -6.23 -29.72 -6.79
N GLY A 57 -6.06 -30.69 -7.69
CA GLY A 57 -5.78 -30.50 -9.11
C GLY A 57 -4.86 -29.32 -9.44
N ASP A 58 -5.39 -28.28 -10.10
CA ASP A 58 -4.63 -27.12 -10.55
C ASP A 58 -4.57 -25.94 -9.56
N LEU A 59 -5.13 -26.08 -8.35
CA LEU A 59 -5.25 -25.02 -7.34
C LEU A 59 -3.94 -24.28 -7.07
N GLY A 60 -2.82 -25.00 -6.96
CA GLY A 60 -1.50 -24.40 -6.68
C GLY A 60 -0.91 -23.56 -7.82
N SER A 61 -1.54 -23.56 -9.00
CA SER A 61 -1.15 -22.75 -10.15
C SER A 61 -2.07 -21.55 -10.40
N GLN A 62 -3.13 -21.40 -9.59
CA GLN A 62 -4.11 -20.33 -9.71
C GLN A 62 -3.73 -19.14 -8.82
N SER A 63 -3.87 -17.93 -9.36
CA SER A 63 -3.79 -16.71 -8.56
C SER A 63 -5.13 -16.41 -7.92
N PRO A 64 -5.18 -16.11 -6.61
CA PRO A 64 -6.43 -15.75 -5.96
C PRO A 64 -6.99 -14.46 -6.56
N LEU A 65 -8.31 -14.36 -6.59
CA LEU A 65 -8.98 -13.08 -6.74
C LEU A 65 -9.20 -12.48 -5.36
N TRP A 66 -8.60 -11.34 -5.10
CA TRP A 66 -8.78 -10.60 -3.86
C TRP A 66 -10.08 -9.81 -3.91
N GLU A 67 -10.85 -9.84 -2.82
CA GLU A 67 -12.07 -9.07 -2.67
C GLU A 67 -12.06 -8.31 -1.35
N ASN A 68 -12.64 -7.10 -1.35
CA ASN A 68 -12.87 -6.34 -0.13
C ASN A 68 -14.35 -6.10 0.15
N SER A 69 -14.68 -5.92 1.42
CA SER A 69 -15.99 -5.52 1.89
C SER A 69 -15.86 -4.38 2.89
N THR A 70 -16.65 -3.33 2.68
CA THR A 70 -16.74 -2.15 3.57
C THR A 70 -18.00 -2.15 4.43
N ASP A 71 -18.84 -3.18 4.31
CA ASP A 71 -20.13 -3.30 4.98
C ASP A 71 -20.23 -4.59 5.81
N ASN A 72 -19.10 -4.97 6.40
CA ASN A 72 -18.96 -6.12 7.30
C ASN A 72 -19.37 -7.45 6.63
N GLY A 73 -18.95 -7.64 5.37
CA GLY A 73 -19.08 -8.89 4.62
C GLY A 73 -20.40 -9.07 3.89
N GLN A 74 -21.27 -8.05 3.85
CA GLN A 74 -22.57 -8.14 3.17
C GLN A 74 -22.41 -8.02 1.64
N ASN A 75 -21.55 -7.13 1.16
CA ASN A 75 -21.20 -6.97 -0.25
C ASN A 75 -19.68 -7.00 -0.43
N TRP A 76 -19.24 -7.57 -1.55
CA TRP A 76 -17.82 -7.77 -1.86
C TRP A 76 -17.49 -7.16 -3.24
N SER A 77 -16.38 -6.43 -3.31
CA SER A 77 -15.85 -5.83 -4.54
C SER A 77 -14.51 -6.45 -4.89
N SER A 78 -14.23 -6.60 -6.19
CA SER A 78 -12.98 -7.19 -6.68
C SER A 78 -11.83 -6.18 -6.62
N LEU A 79 -10.70 -6.60 -6.04
CA LEU A 79 -9.44 -5.86 -6.01
C LEU A 79 -8.46 -6.31 -7.11
N GLY A 80 -8.76 -7.40 -7.81
CA GLY A 80 -7.91 -7.98 -8.85
C GLY A 80 -7.31 -9.33 -8.46
N SER A 81 -6.61 -9.96 -9.42
CA SER A 81 -6.00 -11.27 -9.24
C SER A 81 -4.48 -11.17 -9.26
N SER A 82 -3.86 -11.67 -8.21
CA SER A 82 -2.41 -11.65 -7.98
C SER A 82 -2.03 -12.65 -6.88
N GLU A 83 -0.79 -13.16 -6.91
CA GLU A 83 -0.28 -14.09 -5.87
C GLU A 83 -0.33 -13.48 -4.47
N THR A 84 -0.05 -12.18 -4.36
CA THR A 84 -0.05 -11.42 -3.11
C THR A 84 -0.91 -10.16 -3.22
N LEU A 85 -1.36 -9.64 -2.08
CA LEU A 85 -2.01 -8.34 -1.97
C LEU A 85 -1.21 -7.45 -1.01
N THR A 86 -0.82 -6.26 -1.45
CA THR A 86 -0.22 -5.24 -0.59
C THR A 86 -1.32 -4.42 0.07
N VAL A 87 -1.23 -4.23 1.39
CA VAL A 87 -2.13 -3.38 2.16
C VAL A 87 -1.84 -1.92 1.83
N ILE A 88 -2.77 -1.27 1.14
CA ILE A 88 -2.70 0.14 0.75
C ILE A 88 -3.79 0.96 1.45
N PRO A 89 -3.62 2.28 1.59
CA PRO A 89 -4.62 3.13 2.25
C PRO A 89 -6.04 2.99 1.71
N GLY A 90 -6.21 2.78 0.40
CA GLY A 90 -7.53 2.67 -0.25
C GLY A 90 -8.38 1.46 0.17
N ILE A 91 -7.80 0.48 0.87
CA ILE A 91 -8.52 -0.71 1.37
C ILE A 91 -8.50 -0.83 2.90
N ALA A 92 -7.92 0.15 3.60
CA ALA A 92 -7.85 0.16 5.05
C ALA A 92 -9.24 0.08 5.70
N GLY A 93 -9.33 -0.59 6.84
CA GLY A 93 -10.59 -0.82 7.57
C GLY A 93 -11.60 -1.72 6.87
N SER A 94 -11.28 -2.27 5.70
CA SER A 94 -12.12 -3.25 5.02
C SER A 94 -11.88 -4.67 5.56
N LEU A 95 -12.87 -5.54 5.39
CA LEU A 95 -12.62 -6.98 5.39
C LEU A 95 -12.02 -7.39 4.05
N ILE A 96 -11.08 -8.32 4.07
CA ILE A 96 -10.44 -8.89 2.88
C ILE A 96 -10.69 -10.40 2.88
N ARG A 97 -11.07 -10.94 1.73
CA ARG A 97 -11.10 -12.39 1.48
C ARG A 97 -10.43 -12.71 0.15
N ALA A 98 -9.96 -13.94 0.02
CA ALA A 98 -9.50 -14.50 -1.25
C ALA A 98 -10.54 -15.45 -1.82
N ARG A 99 -10.76 -15.40 -3.13
CA ARG A 99 -11.52 -16.39 -3.89
C ARG A 99 -10.60 -17.13 -4.85
N LEU A 100 -10.67 -18.46 -4.84
CA LEU A 100 -10.00 -19.31 -5.82
C LEU A 100 -11.02 -20.22 -6.50
N SER A 101 -10.73 -20.59 -7.74
CA SER A 101 -11.46 -21.65 -8.44
C SER A 101 -10.44 -22.58 -9.07
N TYR A 102 -10.67 -23.88 -8.93
CA TYR A 102 -9.79 -24.94 -9.40
C TYR A 102 -10.61 -26.09 -9.95
N VAL A 103 -9.97 -26.96 -10.72
CA VAL A 103 -10.53 -28.25 -11.12
C VAL A 103 -9.87 -29.34 -10.30
N ASP A 104 -10.65 -30.16 -9.60
CA ASP A 104 -10.14 -31.24 -8.74
C ASP A 104 -9.59 -32.43 -9.55
N GLY A 105 -9.14 -33.48 -8.84
CA GLY A 105 -8.62 -34.71 -9.45
C GLY A 105 -9.62 -35.50 -10.29
N ASP A 106 -10.92 -35.29 -10.04
CA ASP A 106 -12.05 -35.98 -10.64
C ASP A 106 -12.73 -35.17 -11.76
N GLY A 107 -12.28 -33.92 -11.97
CA GLY A 107 -12.69 -33.03 -13.04
C GLY A 107 -13.84 -32.07 -12.67
N PHE A 108 -14.21 -31.95 -11.40
CA PHE A 108 -15.20 -30.97 -10.96
C PHE A 108 -14.55 -29.60 -10.74
N THR A 109 -15.29 -28.55 -11.08
CA THR A 109 -14.84 -27.17 -10.86
C THR A 109 -15.38 -26.67 -9.54
N GLU A 110 -14.47 -26.36 -8.63
CA GLU A 110 -14.80 -25.85 -7.30
C GLU A 110 -14.51 -24.35 -7.20
N THR A 111 -15.20 -23.67 -6.28
CA THR A 111 -14.95 -22.26 -5.97
C THR A 111 -14.96 -22.07 -4.47
N ILE A 112 -13.80 -21.74 -3.92
CA ILE A 112 -13.56 -21.65 -2.49
C ILE A 112 -13.24 -20.22 -2.08
N PHE A 113 -13.55 -19.92 -0.82
CA PHE A 113 -13.28 -18.63 -0.20
C PHE A 113 -12.47 -18.83 1.08
N SER A 114 -11.54 -17.92 1.35
CA SER A 114 -10.95 -17.84 2.68
C SER A 114 -11.95 -17.29 3.68
N ASP A 115 -11.73 -17.58 4.96
CA ASP A 115 -12.26 -16.72 6.01
C ASP A 115 -11.76 -15.28 5.82
N PRO A 116 -12.60 -14.27 6.10
CA PRO A 116 -12.21 -12.88 5.91
C PRO A 116 -11.27 -12.43 7.03
N VAL A 117 -10.23 -11.69 6.67
CA VAL A 117 -9.36 -10.97 7.62
C VAL A 117 -9.78 -9.51 7.68
N SER A 118 -9.79 -8.92 8.87
CA SER A 118 -10.01 -7.49 9.03
C SER A 118 -8.69 -6.77 8.87
N LEU A 119 -8.63 -5.81 7.96
CA LEU A 119 -7.56 -4.83 7.99
C LEU A 119 -7.81 -3.86 9.15
N PRO A 120 -6.76 -3.40 9.85
CA PRO A 120 -6.89 -2.25 10.72
C PRO A 120 -7.41 -1.09 9.87
N ALA A 121 -8.35 -0.34 10.44
CA ALA A 121 -8.55 1.02 9.94
C ALA A 121 -7.21 1.73 10.10
N LEU A 122 -6.77 2.43 9.06
CA LEU A 122 -5.77 3.46 9.31
C LEU A 122 -6.36 4.38 10.39
N PRO A 123 -5.51 4.93 11.29
CA PRO A 123 -5.95 6.10 12.03
C PRO A 123 -6.56 7.08 11.01
N PRO A 124 -7.63 7.81 11.36
CA PRO A 124 -8.02 8.91 10.52
C PRO A 124 -6.78 9.79 10.39
N GLU A 125 -6.14 9.82 9.22
CA GLU A 125 -5.30 10.95 8.83
C GLU A 125 -6.27 12.12 8.92
N THR A 126 -6.29 12.84 10.05
CA THR A 126 -7.38 13.73 10.39
C THR A 126 -7.29 14.97 9.52
N ASN A 127 -7.66 14.90 8.23
CA ASN A 127 -7.59 16.06 7.36
C ASN A 127 -6.18 16.70 7.35
N ASP A 128 -5.12 15.90 7.52
CA ASP A 128 -3.73 16.38 7.42
C ASP A 128 -3.51 16.96 6.01
N ASP A 129 -3.08 18.22 5.96
CA ASP A 129 -2.87 18.95 4.72
C ASP A 129 -1.47 18.73 4.12
N PHE A 130 -0.48 18.27 4.90
CA PHE A 130 0.87 17.92 4.42
C PHE A 130 1.55 16.83 5.26
N GLY A 131 1.83 15.68 4.63
CA GLY A 131 2.34 14.52 5.36
C GLY A 131 3.68 14.68 6.09
N ASP A 132 3.82 13.91 7.16
CA ASP A 132 4.89 13.87 8.19
C ASP A 132 6.30 13.46 7.76
N THR A 133 6.57 13.25 6.47
CA THR A 133 7.88 12.80 5.99
C THR A 133 8.39 13.56 4.77
N PRO A 134 9.71 13.62 4.54
CA PRO A 134 10.26 14.12 3.27
C PRO A 134 9.71 13.42 2.02
N SER A 135 9.26 12.16 2.13
CA SER A 135 8.67 11.40 1.01
C SER A 135 7.21 11.77 0.70
N THR A 136 6.51 12.40 1.65
CA THR A 136 5.11 12.83 1.53
C THR A 136 4.98 14.35 1.40
N SER A 137 6.10 15.05 1.22
CA SER A 137 6.16 16.50 1.28
C SER A 137 5.36 17.21 0.18
N GLY A 138 4.73 18.34 0.50
CA GLY A 138 4.17 19.26 -0.49
C GLY A 138 5.26 19.91 -1.35
N LEU A 139 4.94 20.28 -2.60
CA LEU A 139 5.90 21.01 -3.46
C LEU A 139 5.79 22.51 -3.24
N LEU A 140 6.92 23.16 -2.92
CA LEU A 140 7.00 24.61 -2.73
C LEU A 140 7.84 25.26 -3.85
N GLY A 141 7.24 26.20 -4.57
CA GLY A 141 7.92 26.99 -5.60
C GLY A 141 8.64 28.20 -5.01
N ILE A 142 9.70 28.70 -5.68
CA ILE A 142 10.32 29.99 -5.30
C ILE A 142 9.30 31.13 -5.45
N GLU A 143 9.34 32.14 -4.57
CA GLU A 143 8.37 33.25 -4.50
C GLU A 143 6.93 32.81 -4.21
N SER A 144 6.75 31.69 -3.49
CA SER A 144 5.43 31.15 -3.17
C SER A 144 5.16 31.12 -1.66
N THR A 145 3.89 30.87 -1.34
CA THR A 145 3.42 30.67 0.03
C THR A 145 2.59 29.39 0.07
N ALA A 146 2.93 28.49 0.99
CA ALA A 146 2.08 27.38 1.37
C ALA A 146 1.37 27.70 2.68
N ASN A 147 0.08 27.39 2.80
CA ASN A 147 -0.66 27.48 4.06
C ASN A 147 -0.93 26.05 4.50
N GLY A 148 -0.60 25.74 5.75
CA GLY A 148 -0.79 24.43 6.35
C GLY A 148 -1.41 24.54 7.74
N THR A 149 -1.72 23.39 8.32
CA THR A 149 -2.34 23.23 9.62
C THR A 149 -1.59 22.15 10.37
N LEU A 150 -1.12 22.46 11.59
CA LEU A 150 -0.67 21.41 12.50
C LEU A 150 -1.89 20.92 13.29
N GLU A 151 -2.37 19.71 13.01
CA GLU A 151 -3.58 19.14 13.58
C GLU A 151 -3.39 18.69 15.03
N GLU A 152 -2.23 18.12 15.35
CA GLU A 152 -1.94 17.60 16.68
C GLU A 152 -0.54 17.95 17.21
N ALA A 153 -0.35 17.81 18.52
CA ALA A 153 0.97 18.02 19.10
C ALA A 153 1.90 16.88 18.67
N GLY A 154 3.02 17.22 18.05
CA GLY A 154 3.94 16.25 17.43
C GLY A 154 4.01 16.39 15.92
N ASP A 155 2.98 16.99 15.34
CA ASP A 155 2.78 17.12 13.91
C ASP A 155 3.85 17.98 13.22
N ARG A 156 4.20 17.58 11.99
CA ARG A 156 5.18 18.25 11.16
C ARG A 156 4.88 18.13 9.67
N ASP A 157 4.41 19.22 9.11
CA ASP A 157 4.33 19.42 7.67
C ASP A 157 5.72 19.45 7.00
N TRP A 158 5.89 18.64 5.95
CA TRP A 158 7.09 18.66 5.12
C TRP A 158 6.85 19.29 3.74
N PHE A 159 7.84 20.04 3.28
CA PHE A 159 7.83 20.67 1.95
C PHE A 159 9.14 20.42 1.21
N GLU A 160 9.06 19.98 -0.05
CA GLU A 160 10.19 19.89 -0.98
C GLU A 160 10.30 21.18 -1.78
N VAL A 161 11.52 21.71 -1.89
CA VAL A 161 11.86 22.82 -2.77
C VAL A 161 13.11 22.50 -3.61
N ASN A 162 13.11 22.94 -4.86
CA ASN A 162 14.28 22.88 -5.74
C ASN A 162 15.04 24.21 -5.72
N LEU A 163 16.26 24.20 -5.20
CA LEU A 163 17.15 25.37 -5.14
C LEU A 163 18.27 25.27 -6.18
N THR A 164 18.86 26.40 -6.56
CA THR A 164 19.99 26.47 -7.49
C THR A 164 21.26 26.90 -6.78
N THR A 165 22.40 26.28 -7.13
CA THR A 165 23.72 26.62 -6.55
C THR A 165 23.99 28.11 -6.64
N GLY A 166 24.45 28.70 -5.53
CA GLY A 166 24.80 30.12 -5.46
C GLY A 166 23.61 31.06 -5.31
N GLY A 167 22.37 30.54 -5.38
CA GLY A 167 21.17 31.29 -4.99
C GLY A 167 21.16 31.55 -3.49
N ILE A 168 20.69 32.73 -3.10
CA ILE A 168 20.47 33.11 -1.70
C ILE A 168 18.97 33.10 -1.45
N TYR A 169 18.52 32.35 -0.46
CA TYR A 169 17.10 32.12 -0.19
C TYR A 169 16.75 32.50 1.24
N ASN A 170 15.52 32.98 1.42
CA ASN A 170 14.92 33.25 2.72
C ASN A 170 13.67 32.38 2.86
N PHE A 171 13.52 31.78 4.02
CA PHE A 171 12.38 30.96 4.40
C PHE A 171 11.78 31.55 5.68
N ALA A 172 10.47 31.67 5.74
CA ALA A 172 9.79 32.17 6.93
C ALA A 172 8.52 31.39 7.20
N VAL A 173 8.24 31.12 8.47
CA VAL A 173 6.96 30.58 8.91
C VAL A 173 6.26 31.61 9.76
N ILE A 174 5.07 32.00 9.32
CA ILE A 174 4.20 32.90 10.07
C ILE A 174 3.07 32.07 10.67
N GLY A 175 3.02 32.01 12.00
CA GLY A 175 1.90 31.45 12.73
C GLY A 175 0.65 32.31 12.52
N GLN A 176 -0.44 31.70 12.04
CA GLN A 176 -1.74 32.37 11.92
C GLN A 176 -2.58 32.09 13.16
N SER A 177 -2.83 30.81 13.43
CA SER A 177 -3.37 30.35 14.72
C SER A 177 -2.37 29.48 15.49
N LEU A 178 -1.33 28.96 14.83
CA LEU A 178 -0.15 28.40 15.48
C LEU A 178 0.61 29.50 16.21
N SER A 179 0.84 29.34 17.52
CA SER A 179 1.41 30.41 18.35
C SER A 179 2.93 30.54 18.27
N ASP A 180 3.63 29.42 18.08
CA ASP A 180 5.09 29.33 18.18
C ASP A 180 5.61 28.31 17.14
N PRO A 181 5.65 28.70 15.84
CA PRO A 181 6.20 27.86 14.79
C PRO A 181 7.69 27.55 15.00
N TYR A 182 8.14 26.46 14.37
CA TYR A 182 9.52 26.04 14.34
C TYR A 182 9.90 25.52 12.95
N LEU A 183 10.83 26.22 12.29
CA LEU A 183 11.29 25.89 10.94
C LEU A 183 12.63 25.15 10.97
N ARG A 184 12.74 24.08 10.18
CA ARG A 184 13.97 23.29 9.97
C ARG A 184 14.23 23.10 8.48
N LEU A 185 15.47 23.26 8.05
CA LEU A 185 15.93 23.08 6.67
C LEU A 185 16.85 21.87 6.56
N TYR A 186 16.58 20.98 5.61
CA TYR A 186 17.33 19.75 5.36
C TYR A 186 17.85 19.69 3.91
N ASN A 187 18.98 19.04 3.72
CA ASN A 187 19.52 18.75 2.39
C ASN A 187 18.84 17.52 1.75
N ASN A 188 19.16 17.23 0.48
CA ASN A 188 18.63 16.07 -0.25
C ASN A 188 18.95 14.69 0.42
N SER A 189 19.94 14.61 1.30
CA SER A 189 20.24 13.37 2.05
C SER A 189 19.47 13.25 3.37
N GLY A 190 18.61 14.22 3.69
CA GLY A 190 17.88 14.29 4.96
C GLY A 190 18.70 14.82 6.14
N ALA A 191 19.88 15.38 5.90
CA ALA A 191 20.68 15.98 6.96
C ALA A 191 20.21 17.42 7.24
N LEU A 192 19.99 17.74 8.52
CA LEU A 192 19.64 19.08 8.98
C LEU A 192 20.77 20.06 8.66
N ILE A 193 20.44 21.15 7.99
CA ILE A 193 21.35 22.24 7.63
C ILE A 193 21.20 23.39 8.61
N ASP A 194 19.96 23.84 8.84
CA ASP A 194 19.66 25.03 9.64
C ASP A 194 18.27 24.94 10.25
N PHE A 195 18.01 25.74 11.29
CA PHE A 195 16.72 25.80 11.96
C PHE A 195 16.55 27.10 12.75
N ASN A 196 15.31 27.53 12.94
CA ASN A 196 14.97 28.69 13.75
C ASN A 196 13.52 28.56 14.25
N ASP A 197 13.28 28.89 15.51
CA ASP A 197 11.97 28.97 16.15
C ASP A 197 11.51 30.43 16.35
N ASP A 198 12.41 31.36 16.69
CA ASP A 198 12.07 32.76 16.92
C ASP A 198 12.80 33.77 15.99
N HIS A 199 12.06 34.82 15.56
CA HIS A 199 12.60 35.83 14.66
C HIS A 199 12.07 37.23 14.94
N ASN A 200 12.97 38.22 14.89
CA ASN A 200 12.72 39.66 15.07
C ASN A 200 11.90 40.01 16.32
N GLY A 201 12.09 39.27 17.42
CA GLY A 201 11.37 39.49 18.68
C GLY A 201 9.91 39.02 18.66
N THR A 202 9.56 38.18 17.69
CA THR A 202 8.28 37.45 17.60
C THR A 202 8.52 35.95 17.73
N LEU A 203 7.47 35.19 17.96
CA LEU A 203 7.52 33.71 17.95
C LEU A 203 7.46 33.12 16.53
N ASN A 204 7.46 33.95 15.48
CA ASN A 204 7.54 33.44 14.12
C ASN A 204 8.97 33.02 13.79
N SER A 205 9.13 32.03 12.92
CA SER A 205 10.44 31.50 12.54
C SER A 205 10.94 32.05 11.21
N ALA A 206 12.26 32.25 11.07
CA ALA A 206 12.87 32.53 9.77
C ALA A 206 14.31 32.03 9.65
N ILE A 207 14.65 31.54 8.47
CA ILE A 207 16.03 31.24 8.03
C ILE A 207 16.33 32.21 6.88
N ASN A 208 17.23 33.16 7.12
CA ASN A 208 17.56 34.21 6.16
C ASN A 208 18.95 33.99 5.53
N ASP A 209 19.13 34.51 4.32
CA ASP A 209 20.38 34.52 3.58
C ASP A 209 21.02 33.13 3.37
N PHE A 210 20.18 32.09 3.22
CA PHE A 210 20.65 30.74 2.96
C PHE A 210 21.27 30.64 1.56
N LEU A 211 22.60 30.51 1.50
CA LEU A 211 23.35 30.29 0.26
C LEU A 211 23.32 28.80 -0.11
N ALA A 212 22.57 28.45 -1.16
CA ALA A 212 22.46 27.07 -1.62
C ALA A 212 23.81 26.54 -2.15
N PRO A 213 24.44 25.54 -1.51
CA PRO A 213 25.75 25.04 -1.92
C PRO A 213 25.71 24.18 -3.18
N SER A 214 24.55 23.62 -3.51
CA SER A 214 24.34 22.77 -4.67
C SER A 214 22.91 22.90 -5.22
N THR A 215 22.77 22.83 -6.54
CA THR A 215 21.47 22.70 -7.21
C THR A 215 20.85 21.35 -6.88
N GLY A 216 19.58 21.35 -6.48
CA GLY A 216 18.85 20.13 -6.19
C GLY A 216 17.73 20.34 -5.18
N LYS A 217 17.23 19.22 -4.66
CA LYS A 217 16.15 19.19 -3.67
C LYS A 217 16.66 19.55 -2.28
N TYR A 218 15.83 20.29 -1.58
CA TYR A 218 15.95 20.59 -0.15
C TYR A 218 14.57 20.39 0.46
N PHE A 219 14.54 20.11 1.76
CA PHE A 219 13.29 19.89 2.47
C PHE A 219 13.15 20.89 3.62
N LEU A 220 11.96 21.44 3.80
CA LEU A 220 11.59 22.28 4.93
C LEU A 220 10.63 21.46 5.79
N GLY A 221 10.95 21.31 7.07
CA GLY A 221 10.05 20.75 8.06
C GLY A 221 9.52 21.86 8.95
N VAL A 222 8.21 21.96 9.05
CA VAL A 222 7.51 22.97 9.86
C VAL A 222 6.77 22.26 10.97
N GLY A 223 7.08 22.60 12.22
CA GLY A 223 6.32 22.11 13.37
C GLY A 223 6.07 23.22 14.38
N ALA A 224 5.56 22.86 15.55
CA ALA A 224 5.50 23.75 16.70
C ALA A 224 6.80 23.68 17.52
N TYR A 225 7.15 24.75 18.24
CA TYR A 225 8.21 24.70 19.24
C TYR A 225 7.91 23.63 20.30
N ASN A 226 8.93 22.83 20.65
CA ASN A 226 8.82 21.61 21.47
C ASN A 226 7.77 20.59 20.97
N ASP A 227 7.37 20.68 19.70
CA ASP A 227 6.32 19.88 19.08
C ASP A 227 5.02 19.88 19.92
N ALA A 228 4.70 20.99 20.60
CA ALA A 228 3.64 21.05 21.62
C ALA A 228 2.39 21.85 21.21
N GLY A 229 2.43 22.53 20.07
CA GLY A 229 1.38 23.42 19.58
C GLY A 229 0.67 22.88 18.35
N THR A 230 -0.52 23.39 18.10
CA THR A 230 -1.34 23.12 16.91
C THR A 230 -1.82 24.43 16.33
N GLY A 231 -2.31 24.38 15.09
CA GLY A 231 -2.94 25.51 14.42
C GLY A 231 -2.38 25.79 13.04
N THR A 232 -2.96 26.79 12.41
CA THR A 232 -2.67 27.18 11.02
C THR A 232 -1.44 28.07 10.92
N MET A 233 -0.75 27.95 9.80
CA MET A 233 0.51 28.63 9.50
C MET A 233 0.57 29.07 8.02
N ALA A 234 1.55 29.90 7.70
CA ALA A 234 1.99 30.13 6.33
C ALA A 234 3.52 30.00 6.21
N LEU A 235 3.99 29.11 5.32
CA LEU A 235 5.39 28.96 4.93
C LEU A 235 5.65 29.80 3.67
N LEU A 236 6.61 30.71 3.76
CA LEU A 236 7.03 31.59 2.69
C LEU A 236 8.45 31.24 2.25
N ILE A 237 8.68 31.36 0.94
CA ILE A 237 10.02 31.29 0.37
C ILE A 237 10.23 32.43 -0.61
N ALA A 238 11.38 33.08 -0.51
CA ALA A 238 11.83 34.11 -1.45
C ALA A 238 13.31 33.94 -1.77
N GLN A 239 13.70 34.23 -3.00
CA GLN A 239 15.09 34.33 -3.42
C GLN A 239 15.54 35.80 -3.33
N SER A 240 16.63 36.06 -2.62
CA SER A 240 17.25 37.38 -2.61
C SER A 240 17.78 37.73 -4.00
N MET A 241 17.46 38.93 -4.48
CA MET A 241 18.05 39.45 -5.72
C MET A 241 19.56 39.62 -5.52
N THR A 242 20.37 38.94 -6.32
CA THR A 242 21.81 39.20 -6.37
C THR A 242 22.03 40.55 -7.04
N SER A 243 22.46 41.54 -6.27
CA SER A 243 22.89 42.87 -6.75
C SER A 243 24.19 42.81 -7.54
#